data_AF-A0A1G2XB32-F1
#
_entry.id   AF-A0A1G2XB32-F1
#
_cell.length_a   1.000
_cell.length_b   1.000
_cell.length_c   1.000
_cell.angle_alpha   90.00
_cell.angle_beta   90.00
_cell.angle_gamma   90.00
#
_symmetry.space_group_name_H-M   'P 1'
#
loop_
_entity.id
_entity.type
_entity.pdbx_description
1 polymer ?
#
loop_
_entity_poly.entity_id
_entity_poly.type
_entity_poly.pdbx_seq_one_letter_code
_entity_poly.pdbx_strand_id
1 'polypeptide(L)'
;MRYISIVILSLIQLLTTLVFAENTKKVEIFAHHGVLEDVPENTFAALKRAVELGIDGIEIDIRQTKDNQLILMCDETIDRTTDGKGRVDQLLYAEIRQYDTGSWRGAEFKGEKAPLFSDVLKFCKINNLKLILNVKQPCLEKQVLDFVKSSEMSSQVYLWGTLRNLNKEDAEPYGKTLVFVSPEETKEEILNRIHEEKKYAFSILPDNDNRQTIKNQIKMGVDVILVDYPYVVIDILNIKSQIITNKRPFKNIEISSPPQGETNDNTAFIQGKVNTLLKTIKGADYDKARTAAMALMVLPQEHTVPPLLKLLRNKHTHVKQNTVWALGFCGDESIAEYIHPLLKDKNTEVRREAVLALKRLGAKQSIPTLIETLKTETNQWVKYDIARTLGTLEARSAVFTLVNMLTKEKSASVKSACVEALGRIGSDSTLPPLANILVTDAGEDAAWARAKAAWALAEIGEESIPVLISALRDNEEATRRRAGWALIKIGAPAVKELINSLRDINDSTRSRAAQVLGWIEDDSAVTSLVWTLKDEDPSVVSTAAWALGRIGNTKALPALKSLENNKNNDIRENSIEAIERILTNKETAQKS
;
A
#
# COMPACT_ATOMS: atom_id res chain seq x y z
N MET A 1 40.55 -46.15 29.36
CA MET A 1 40.56 -44.69 29.60
C MET A 1 40.48 -43.86 28.32
N ARG A 2 41.27 -44.12 27.25
CA ARG A 2 41.23 -43.34 25.99
C ARG A 2 39.85 -43.24 25.32
N TYR A 3 39.04 -44.30 25.32
CA TYR A 3 37.69 -44.27 24.72
C TYR A 3 36.71 -43.37 25.48
N ILE A 4 36.80 -43.34 26.82
CA ILE A 4 35.94 -42.49 27.66
C ILE A 4 36.29 -41.02 27.44
N SER A 5 37.58 -40.69 27.29
CA SER A 5 38.04 -39.33 27.00
C SER A 5 37.56 -38.81 25.64
N ILE A 6 37.50 -39.66 24.60
CA ILE A 6 37.03 -39.26 23.26
C ILE A 6 35.52 -39.02 23.25
N VAL A 7 34.75 -39.86 23.95
CA VAL A 7 33.29 -39.68 24.06
C VAL A 7 32.97 -38.41 24.85
N ILE A 8 33.68 -38.15 25.95
CA ILE A 8 33.52 -36.91 26.73
C ILE A 8 33.93 -35.68 25.91
N LEU A 9 35.02 -35.74 25.13
CA LEU A 9 35.41 -34.62 24.25
C LEU A 9 34.36 -34.37 23.17
N SER A 10 33.82 -35.43 22.55
CA SER A 10 32.75 -35.30 21.55
C SER A 10 31.45 -34.79 22.16
N LEU A 11 31.10 -35.18 23.39
CA LEU A 11 29.93 -34.67 24.10
C LEU A 11 30.12 -33.21 24.50
N ILE A 12 31.31 -32.81 24.95
CA ILE A 12 31.63 -31.40 25.25
C ILE A 12 31.61 -30.59 23.96
N GLN A 13 32.08 -31.12 22.83
CA GLN A 13 32.05 -30.44 21.54
C GLN A 13 30.63 -30.36 20.97
N LEU A 14 29.78 -31.36 21.23
CA LEU A 14 28.35 -31.34 20.91
C LEU A 14 27.59 -30.37 21.83
N LEU A 15 27.92 -30.34 23.12
CA LEU A 15 27.39 -29.39 24.11
C LEU A 15 27.87 -27.97 23.84
N THR A 16 29.10 -27.73 23.38
CA THR A 16 29.53 -26.40 22.97
C THR A 16 28.87 -25.99 21.66
N THR A 17 28.62 -26.88 20.70
CA THR A 17 27.79 -26.53 19.53
C THR A 17 26.31 -26.28 19.89
N LEU A 18 25.78 -26.92 20.93
CA LEU A 18 24.42 -26.66 21.45
C LEU A 18 24.34 -25.43 22.37
N VAL A 19 25.43 -25.08 23.05
CA VAL A 19 25.55 -23.87 23.89
C VAL A 19 25.91 -22.64 23.04
N PHE A 20 26.55 -22.81 21.88
CA PHE A 20 26.71 -21.77 20.85
C PHE A 20 25.55 -21.68 19.86
N ALA A 21 24.53 -22.54 19.98
CA ALA A 21 23.17 -22.18 19.55
C ALA A 21 22.56 -21.25 20.62
N GLU A 22 23.28 -20.18 20.95
CA GLU A 22 22.85 -19.11 21.82
C GLU A 22 21.73 -18.37 21.10
N ASN A 23 20.50 -18.82 21.32
CA ASN A 23 19.31 -18.01 21.56
C ASN A 23 19.23 -16.63 20.84
N THR A 24 19.54 -16.55 19.54
CA THR A 24 19.26 -15.35 18.76
C THR A 24 17.75 -15.27 18.62
N LYS A 25 17.12 -14.47 19.48
CA LYS A 25 15.70 -14.16 19.42
C LYS A 25 15.36 -13.79 17.96
N LYS A 26 14.49 -14.57 17.32
CA LYS A 26 14.10 -14.34 15.93
C LYS A 26 13.43 -12.96 15.85
N VAL A 27 14.05 -12.05 15.10
CA VAL A 27 13.49 -10.72 14.82
C VAL A 27 12.17 -10.88 14.08
N GLU A 28 11.11 -10.23 14.56
CA GLU A 28 9.79 -10.25 13.94
C GLU A 28 9.66 -9.15 12.89
N ILE A 29 9.17 -9.50 11.70
CA ILE A 29 9.09 -8.58 10.57
C ILE A 29 7.65 -8.10 10.37
N PHE A 30 7.47 -6.77 10.35
CA PHE A 30 6.19 -6.11 10.17
C PHE A 30 6.17 -5.25 8.90
N ALA A 31 5.08 -5.32 8.16
CA ALA A 31 4.82 -4.42 7.03
C ALA A 31 4.12 -3.13 7.49
N HIS A 32 4.59 -1.98 7.03
CA HIS A 32 4.04 -0.67 7.36
C HIS A 32 2.78 -0.36 6.54
N HIS A 33 1.64 -0.12 7.20
CA HIS A 33 0.33 0.17 6.58
C HIS A 33 -0.22 -0.92 5.62
N GLY A 34 0.45 -2.06 5.51
CA GLY A 34 0.25 -3.05 4.46
C GLY A 34 1.51 -3.35 3.66
N VAL A 35 1.41 -4.26 2.70
CA VAL A 35 2.46 -4.47 1.72
C VAL A 35 2.33 -3.35 0.68
N LEU A 36 2.95 -2.19 0.93
CA LEU A 36 2.77 -0.96 0.14
C LEU A 36 3.18 -1.09 -1.34
N GLU A 37 3.79 -2.21 -1.73
CA GLU A 37 4.33 -2.52 -3.06
C GLU A 37 3.27 -2.91 -4.10
N ASP A 38 2.20 -3.58 -3.70
CA ASP A 38 1.27 -4.21 -4.66
C ASP A 38 -0.22 -4.07 -4.27
N VAL A 39 -0.56 -3.78 -3.02
CA VAL A 39 -1.96 -3.80 -2.53
C VAL A 39 -2.39 -2.47 -1.91
N PRO A 40 -3.71 -2.16 -1.87
CA PRO A 40 -4.22 -0.96 -1.24
C PRO A 40 -3.99 -1.01 0.28
N GLU A 41 -3.38 0.03 0.84
CA GLU A 41 -3.07 0.14 2.28
C GLU A 41 -4.33 -0.02 3.16
N ASN A 42 -4.18 -0.53 4.38
CA ASN A 42 -5.27 -0.62 5.37
C ASN A 42 -6.54 -1.36 4.87
N THR A 43 -6.39 -2.33 3.96
CA THR A 43 -7.49 -3.17 3.43
C THR A 43 -7.34 -4.65 3.79
N PHE A 44 -8.36 -5.47 3.51
CA PHE A 44 -8.22 -6.92 3.59
C PHE A 44 -7.26 -7.48 2.54
N ALA A 45 -7.11 -6.85 1.38
CA ALA A 45 -6.08 -7.22 0.41
C ALA A 45 -4.67 -7.10 1.02
N ALA A 46 -4.40 -6.02 1.77
CA ALA A 46 -3.13 -5.86 2.49
C ALA A 46 -2.88 -6.95 3.54
N LEU A 47 -3.91 -7.28 4.34
CA LEU A 47 -3.83 -8.33 5.36
C LEU A 47 -3.57 -9.72 4.74
N LYS A 48 -4.28 -10.04 3.65
CA LYS A 48 -4.07 -11.30 2.90
C LYS A 48 -2.65 -11.36 2.34
N ARG A 49 -2.17 -10.26 1.77
CA ARG A 49 -0.82 -10.21 1.21
C ARG A 49 0.26 -10.43 2.25
N ALA A 50 0.12 -9.85 3.44
CA ALA A 50 1.04 -10.11 4.55
C ALA A 50 1.12 -11.60 4.90
N VAL A 51 -0.02 -12.30 4.95
CA VAL A 51 -0.07 -13.75 5.20
C VAL A 51 0.61 -14.54 4.06
N GLU A 52 0.36 -14.17 2.80
CA GLU A 52 0.97 -14.82 1.64
C GLU A 52 2.49 -14.66 1.60
N LEU A 53 3.00 -13.51 2.03
CA LEU A 53 4.44 -13.26 2.13
C LEU A 53 5.11 -13.98 3.31
N GLY A 54 4.33 -14.49 4.28
CA GLY A 54 4.85 -15.19 5.44
C GLY A 54 5.58 -14.29 6.45
N ILE A 55 5.27 -12.98 6.47
CA ILE A 55 5.79 -12.05 7.48
C ILE A 55 5.05 -12.23 8.82
N ASP A 56 5.68 -11.79 9.91
CA ASP A 56 5.14 -12.03 11.26
C ASP A 56 3.95 -11.13 11.60
N GLY A 57 3.88 -9.93 11.02
CA GLY A 57 2.79 -9.00 11.27
C GLY A 57 2.69 -7.80 10.34
N ILE A 58 1.77 -6.91 10.68
CA ILE A 58 1.44 -5.71 9.90
C ILE A 58 1.08 -4.56 10.86
N GLU A 59 1.51 -3.35 10.56
CA GLU A 59 1.01 -2.13 11.20
C GLU A 59 -0.30 -1.69 10.55
N ILE A 60 -1.30 -1.40 11.38
CA ILE A 60 -2.60 -0.91 10.94
C ILE A 60 -2.93 0.41 11.62
N ASP A 61 -3.62 1.28 10.89
CA ASP A 61 -4.05 2.59 11.39
C ASP A 61 -5.51 2.58 11.78
N ILE A 62 -5.81 3.03 12.99
CA ILE A 62 -7.16 2.97 13.54
C ILE A 62 -7.71 4.38 13.72
N ARG A 63 -8.92 4.58 13.22
CA ARG A 63 -9.76 5.76 13.45
C ARG A 63 -11.18 5.35 13.82
N GLN A 64 -11.91 6.29 14.39
CA GLN A 64 -13.30 6.08 14.79
C GLN A 64 -14.25 6.85 13.87
N THR A 65 -15.31 6.18 13.43
CA THR A 65 -16.41 6.78 12.68
C THR A 65 -17.35 7.55 13.59
N LYS A 66 -18.25 8.33 13.01
CA LYS A 66 -19.26 9.10 13.77
C LYS A 66 -20.13 8.25 14.70
N ASP A 67 -20.41 7.01 14.30
CA ASP A 67 -21.20 6.01 15.05
C ASP A 67 -20.33 5.09 15.93
N ASN A 68 -19.15 5.59 16.35
CA ASN A 68 -18.21 4.94 17.27
C ASN A 68 -17.65 3.60 16.78
N GLN A 69 -17.74 3.29 15.48
CA GLN A 69 -17.12 2.10 14.91
C GLN A 69 -15.64 2.36 14.68
N LEU A 70 -14.80 1.39 15.03
CA LEU A 70 -13.37 1.45 14.75
C LEU A 70 -13.11 0.84 13.37
N ILE A 71 -12.45 1.60 12.50
CA ILE A 71 -12.09 1.19 11.14
C ILE A 71 -10.59 1.33 10.88
N LEU A 72 -10.12 0.62 9.87
CA LEU A 72 -8.77 0.81 9.34
C LEU A 72 -8.74 2.03 8.40
N MET A 73 -8.02 3.09 8.78
CA MET A 73 -7.84 4.30 7.98
C MET A 73 -6.69 5.16 8.52
N CYS A 74 -5.72 5.50 7.65
CA CYS A 74 -4.58 6.34 8.04
C CYS A 74 -4.95 7.83 8.11
N ASP A 75 -5.56 8.34 7.04
CA ASP A 75 -5.86 9.76 6.87
C ASP A 75 -7.07 10.21 7.70
N GLU A 76 -7.12 11.49 8.07
CA GLU A 76 -8.30 12.08 8.73
C GLU A 76 -9.53 12.08 7.82
N THR A 77 -9.33 12.02 6.51
CA THR A 77 -10.38 11.97 5.49
C THR A 77 -10.26 10.72 4.64
N ILE A 78 -11.38 10.31 4.04
CA ILE A 78 -11.41 9.17 3.11
C ILE A 78 -10.98 9.55 1.68
N ASP A 79 -10.66 10.82 1.44
CA ASP A 79 -10.49 11.41 0.12
C ASP A 79 -9.40 10.71 -0.70
N ARG A 80 -8.24 10.40 -0.10
CA ARG A 80 -7.07 9.87 -0.83
C ARG A 80 -7.25 8.41 -1.25
N THR A 81 -7.71 7.58 -0.33
CA THR A 81 -7.72 6.11 -0.46
C THR A 81 -9.09 5.56 -0.85
N THR A 82 -10.07 6.42 -1.14
CA THR A 82 -11.40 5.98 -1.56
C THR A 82 -11.94 6.79 -2.75
N ASP A 83 -13.07 6.37 -3.28
CA ASP A 83 -13.89 7.15 -4.21
C ASP A 83 -14.91 8.09 -3.53
N GLY A 84 -14.92 8.12 -2.20
CA GLY A 84 -15.72 9.03 -1.39
C GLY A 84 -14.97 10.27 -0.91
N LYS A 85 -15.66 11.07 -0.10
CA LYS A 85 -15.10 12.25 0.57
C LYS A 85 -15.64 12.50 1.96
N GLY A 86 -14.80 13.14 2.77
CA GLY A 86 -15.17 13.65 4.10
C GLY A 86 -14.28 13.12 5.20
N ARG A 87 -14.38 13.74 6.37
CA ARG A 87 -13.64 13.32 7.57
C ARG A 87 -14.23 12.05 8.15
N VAL A 88 -13.38 11.13 8.58
CA VAL A 88 -13.80 9.84 9.15
C VAL A 88 -14.72 10.03 10.36
N ASP A 89 -14.37 10.96 11.26
CA ASP A 89 -15.12 11.30 12.47
C ASP A 89 -16.49 11.98 12.22
N GLN A 90 -16.78 12.33 10.97
CA GLN A 90 -18.03 12.96 10.53
C GLN A 90 -18.90 12.05 9.67
N LEU A 91 -18.43 10.84 9.34
CA LEU A 91 -19.13 9.87 8.50
C LEU A 91 -19.56 8.66 9.33
N LEU A 92 -20.74 8.12 9.05
CA LEU A 92 -21.18 6.83 9.60
C LEU A 92 -20.42 5.69 8.92
N TYR A 93 -20.17 4.58 9.62
CA TYR A 93 -19.51 3.42 9.02
C TYR A 93 -20.28 2.88 7.80
N ALA A 94 -21.61 2.86 7.87
CA ALA A 94 -22.46 2.44 6.76
C ALA A 94 -22.25 3.25 5.48
N GLU A 95 -21.93 4.55 5.61
CA GLU A 95 -21.57 5.41 4.48
C GLU A 95 -20.17 5.06 3.96
N ILE A 96 -19.19 4.96 4.86
CA ILE A 96 -17.79 4.67 4.50
C ILE A 96 -17.69 3.33 3.75
N ARG A 97 -18.43 2.31 4.21
CA ARG A 97 -18.47 0.98 3.60
C ARG A 97 -19.05 0.96 2.18
N GLN A 98 -19.77 2.01 1.74
CA GLN A 98 -20.23 2.08 0.34
C GLN A 98 -19.09 2.39 -0.62
N TYR A 99 -18.08 3.15 -0.18
CA TYR A 99 -16.99 3.58 -1.03
C TYR A 99 -16.04 2.45 -1.38
N ASP A 100 -15.49 2.51 -2.58
CA ASP A 100 -14.40 1.65 -3.03
C ASP A 100 -13.09 2.15 -2.43
N THR A 101 -12.32 1.26 -1.80
CA THR A 101 -11.03 1.56 -1.16
C THR A 101 -9.84 0.91 -1.85
N GLY A 102 -10.04 0.35 -3.06
CA GLY A 102 -9.03 -0.47 -3.75
C GLY A 102 -8.71 -0.02 -5.17
N SER A 103 -9.71 0.45 -5.91
CA SER A 103 -9.57 1.00 -7.27
C SER A 103 -8.55 2.12 -7.34
N TRP A 104 -8.22 2.77 -6.22
CA TRP A 104 -7.19 3.79 -6.24
C TRP A 104 -5.79 3.20 -6.51
N ARG A 105 -5.57 1.94 -6.12
CA ARG A 105 -4.32 1.18 -6.27
C ARG A 105 -4.20 0.47 -7.62
N GLY A 106 -5.30 -0.13 -8.09
CA GLY A 106 -5.32 -0.95 -9.30
C GLY A 106 -6.74 -1.44 -9.59
N ALA A 107 -7.04 -1.73 -10.86
CA ALA A 107 -8.37 -2.17 -11.28
C ALA A 107 -8.75 -3.54 -10.69
N GLU A 108 -7.76 -4.38 -10.41
CA GLU A 108 -7.86 -5.69 -9.78
C GLU A 108 -8.38 -5.62 -8.33
N PHE A 109 -8.25 -4.48 -7.66
CA PHE A 109 -8.74 -4.26 -6.29
C PHE A 109 -10.10 -3.57 -6.23
N LYS A 110 -10.77 -3.42 -7.38
CA LYS A 110 -12.10 -2.82 -7.45
C LYS A 110 -13.08 -3.60 -6.57
N GLY A 111 -13.78 -2.89 -5.70
CA GLY A 111 -14.76 -3.43 -4.76
C GLY A 111 -14.26 -3.61 -3.33
N GLU A 112 -12.95 -3.46 -3.05
CA GLU A 112 -12.41 -3.45 -1.69
C GLU A 112 -13.11 -2.38 -0.83
N LYS A 113 -13.33 -2.70 0.46
CA LYS A 113 -14.04 -1.85 1.42
C LYS A 113 -13.19 -1.57 2.66
N ALA A 114 -13.43 -0.44 3.30
CA ALA A 114 -12.80 -0.08 4.58
C ALA A 114 -13.13 -1.16 5.66
N PRO A 115 -12.11 -1.87 6.18
CA PRO A 115 -12.33 -2.92 7.17
C PRO A 115 -12.78 -2.38 8.53
N LEU A 116 -13.68 -3.11 9.20
CA LEU A 116 -13.91 -2.94 10.64
C LEU A 116 -12.73 -3.53 11.41
N PHE A 117 -12.26 -2.81 12.43
CA PHE A 117 -11.18 -3.29 13.30
C PHE A 117 -11.51 -4.65 13.95
N SER A 118 -12.77 -4.87 14.32
CA SER A 118 -13.24 -6.14 14.88
C SER A 118 -13.07 -7.32 13.94
N ASP A 119 -13.31 -7.13 12.63
CA ASP A 119 -13.14 -8.18 11.63
C ASP A 119 -11.66 -8.40 11.30
N VAL A 120 -10.83 -7.35 11.38
CA VAL A 120 -9.37 -7.46 11.27
C VAL A 120 -8.78 -8.26 12.42
N LEU A 121 -9.21 -8.04 13.67
CA LEU A 121 -8.77 -8.85 14.82
C LEU A 121 -9.11 -10.33 14.63
N LYS A 122 -10.33 -10.65 14.18
CA LYS A 122 -10.73 -12.04 13.88
C LYS A 122 -9.86 -12.65 12.79
N PHE A 123 -9.63 -11.93 11.69
CA PHE A 123 -8.79 -12.38 10.59
C PHE A 123 -7.37 -12.69 11.07
N CYS A 124 -6.78 -11.80 11.84
CA CYS A 124 -5.41 -11.94 12.33
C CYS A 124 -5.29 -13.09 13.34
N LYS A 125 -6.29 -13.29 14.21
CA LYS A 125 -6.36 -14.44 15.13
C LYS A 125 -6.33 -15.76 14.37
N ILE A 126 -7.19 -15.91 13.36
CA ILE A 126 -7.34 -17.14 12.57
C ILE A 126 -6.06 -17.47 11.79
N ASN A 127 -5.39 -16.44 11.25
CA ASN A 127 -4.20 -16.61 10.41
C ASN A 127 -2.88 -16.49 11.20
N ASN A 128 -2.94 -16.33 12.53
CA ASN A 128 -1.77 -16.12 13.39
C ASN A 128 -0.87 -14.96 12.91
N LEU A 129 -1.50 -13.88 12.43
CA LEU A 129 -0.84 -12.65 12.03
C LEU A 129 -0.80 -11.70 13.24
N LYS A 130 0.34 -11.05 13.48
CA LYS A 130 0.50 -10.08 14.57
C LYS A 130 0.23 -8.66 14.08
N LEU A 131 -0.13 -7.77 15.01
CA LEU A 131 -0.52 -6.40 14.70
C LEU A 131 0.29 -5.38 15.49
N ILE A 132 0.80 -4.35 14.82
CA ILE A 132 1.16 -3.09 15.48
C ILE A 132 -0.03 -2.15 15.32
N LEU A 133 -0.55 -1.64 16.44
CA LEU A 133 -1.71 -0.76 16.43
C LEU A 133 -1.26 0.70 16.45
N ASN A 134 -1.61 1.44 15.41
CA ASN A 134 -1.37 2.87 15.32
C ASN A 134 -2.68 3.64 15.45
N VAL A 135 -2.94 4.21 16.63
CA VAL A 135 -4.16 4.98 16.88
C VAL A 135 -3.94 6.41 16.39
N LYS A 136 -4.66 6.78 15.32
CA LYS A 136 -4.48 8.07 14.63
C LYS A 136 -5.35 9.21 15.19
N GLN A 137 -6.09 8.94 16.27
CA GLN A 137 -6.99 9.89 16.90
C GLN A 137 -6.85 9.81 18.43
N PRO A 138 -6.64 10.95 19.11
CA PRO A 138 -6.56 10.97 20.58
C PRO A 138 -7.82 10.42 21.24
N CYS A 139 -7.66 9.88 22.45
CA CYS A 139 -8.73 9.38 23.32
C CYS A 139 -9.41 8.08 22.87
N LEU A 140 -8.93 7.43 21.80
CA LEU A 140 -9.43 6.11 21.36
C LEU A 140 -8.71 4.94 22.04
N GLU A 141 -7.63 5.20 22.75
CA GLU A 141 -6.71 4.18 23.28
C GLU A 141 -7.46 3.13 24.11
N LYS A 142 -8.28 3.57 25.06
CA LYS A 142 -9.06 2.67 25.92
C LYS A 142 -10.01 1.77 25.12
N GLN A 143 -10.75 2.35 24.17
CA GLN A 143 -11.69 1.59 23.34
C GLN A 143 -10.96 0.52 22.53
N VAL A 144 -9.82 0.87 21.92
CA VAL A 144 -8.98 -0.07 21.15
C VAL A 144 -8.49 -1.22 22.04
N LEU A 145 -7.99 -0.92 23.24
CA LEU A 145 -7.49 -1.91 24.19
C LEU A 145 -8.60 -2.86 24.68
N ASP A 146 -9.79 -2.33 24.97
CA ASP A 146 -10.97 -3.14 25.35
C ASP A 146 -11.37 -4.11 24.23
N PHE A 147 -11.28 -3.68 22.96
CA PHE A 147 -11.50 -4.55 21.78
C PHE A 147 -10.44 -5.65 21.66
N VAL A 148 -9.16 -5.32 21.88
CA VAL A 148 -8.06 -6.31 21.84
C VAL A 148 -8.26 -7.37 22.91
N LYS A 149 -8.59 -6.95 24.14
CA LYS A 149 -8.83 -7.84 25.27
C LYS A 149 -10.05 -8.74 25.04
N SER A 150 -11.18 -8.16 24.64
CA SER A 150 -12.41 -8.93 24.37
C SER A 150 -12.29 -9.89 23.18
N SER A 151 -11.37 -9.63 22.25
CA SER A 151 -11.05 -10.52 21.13
C SER A 151 -9.98 -11.57 21.47
N GLU A 152 -9.42 -11.52 22.68
CA GLU A 152 -8.29 -12.35 23.16
C GLU A 152 -7.05 -12.25 22.25
N MET A 153 -6.75 -11.04 21.77
CA MET A 153 -5.67 -10.77 20.82
C MET A 153 -4.38 -10.24 21.50
N SER A 154 -4.36 -10.12 22.83
CA SER A 154 -3.28 -9.47 23.58
C SER A 154 -1.88 -10.08 23.32
N SER A 155 -1.78 -11.38 23.05
CA SER A 155 -0.49 -12.04 22.73
C SER A 155 0.03 -11.74 21.32
N GLN A 156 -0.86 -11.28 20.43
CA GLN A 156 -0.60 -11.01 19.01
C GLN A 156 -0.53 -9.50 18.69
N VAL A 157 -0.70 -8.63 19.70
CA VAL A 157 -0.76 -7.18 19.52
C VAL A 157 0.45 -6.51 20.16
N TYR A 158 1.04 -5.59 19.40
CA TYR A 158 2.10 -4.68 19.82
C TYR A 158 1.55 -3.26 19.96
N LEU A 159 1.83 -2.66 21.11
CA LEU A 159 1.38 -1.32 21.48
C LEU A 159 2.45 -0.29 21.08
N TRP A 160 2.06 0.67 20.26
CA TRP A 160 2.92 1.73 19.74
C TRP A 160 2.28 3.12 19.93
N GLY A 161 3.07 4.19 19.77
CA GLY A 161 2.58 5.56 19.79
C GLY A 161 1.92 5.93 21.13
N THR A 162 0.68 6.41 21.10
CA THR A 162 -0.06 6.81 22.30
C THR A 162 -0.48 5.63 23.19
N LEU A 163 -0.60 4.42 22.63
CA LEU A 163 -0.97 3.20 23.37
C LEU A 163 0.12 2.74 24.36
N ARG A 164 1.36 3.21 24.22
CA ARG A 164 2.47 2.82 25.11
C ARG A 164 2.48 3.57 26.46
N ASN A 165 1.70 4.64 26.59
CA ASN A 165 1.70 5.52 27.76
C ASN A 165 0.75 5.06 28.88
N LEU A 166 0.39 3.78 28.91
CA LEU A 166 -0.40 3.20 29.99
C LEU A 166 0.45 3.09 31.26
N ASN A 167 -0.20 3.13 32.44
CA ASN A 167 0.48 2.82 33.70
C ASN A 167 1.06 1.39 33.63
N LYS A 168 2.26 1.17 34.20
CA LYS A 168 3.01 -0.10 34.09
C LYS A 168 2.22 -1.34 34.53
N GLU A 169 1.24 -1.19 35.43
CA GLU A 169 0.39 -2.29 35.92
C GLU A 169 -0.78 -2.63 34.98
N ASP A 170 -1.05 -1.81 33.96
CA ASP A 170 -2.19 -1.97 33.06
C ASP A 170 -1.82 -2.53 31.68
N ALA A 171 -0.57 -2.49 31.20
CA ALA A 171 -0.28 -2.77 29.77
C ALA A 171 -0.24 -4.27 29.38
N GLU A 172 0.29 -5.13 30.25
CA GLU A 172 0.54 -6.55 29.97
C GLU A 172 -0.72 -7.36 29.59
N PRO A 173 -1.92 -7.09 30.16
CA PRO A 173 -3.18 -7.70 29.72
C PRO A 173 -3.63 -7.34 28.29
N TYR A 174 -3.10 -6.28 27.68
CA TYR A 174 -3.60 -5.76 26.41
C TYR A 174 -2.63 -5.91 25.23
N GLY A 175 -1.33 -6.06 25.47
CA GLY A 175 -0.36 -6.18 24.39
C GLY A 175 1.09 -6.13 24.83
N LYS A 176 1.98 -6.23 23.84
CA LYS A 176 3.43 -6.10 24.00
C LYS A 176 3.86 -4.66 23.73
N THR A 177 4.42 -3.96 24.71
CA THR A 177 4.84 -2.55 24.56
C THR A 177 6.12 -2.43 23.74
N LEU A 178 6.07 -1.67 22.64
CA LEU A 178 7.22 -1.35 21.81
C LEU A 178 7.97 -0.09 22.31
N VAL A 179 9.30 -0.14 22.23
CA VAL A 179 10.20 0.99 22.47
C VAL A 179 11.04 1.21 21.23
N PHE A 180 10.91 2.39 20.63
CA PHE A 180 11.67 2.72 19.43
C PHE A 180 13.14 2.96 19.74
N VAL A 181 13.99 2.40 18.90
CA VAL A 181 15.43 2.59 18.90
C VAL A 181 15.83 2.93 17.46
N SER A 182 16.47 4.08 17.26
CA SER A 182 16.95 4.43 15.93
C SER A 182 18.15 3.57 15.53
N PRO A 183 18.38 3.35 14.22
CA PRO A 183 19.50 2.54 13.77
C PRO A 183 20.87 3.05 14.25
N GLU A 184 21.03 4.37 14.39
CA GLU A 184 22.27 5.01 14.81
C GLU A 184 22.53 4.88 16.31
N GLU A 185 21.46 4.78 17.11
CA GLU A 185 21.53 4.70 18.56
C GLU A 185 21.57 3.26 19.08
N THR A 186 21.33 2.27 18.22
CA THR A 186 21.19 0.86 18.62
C THR A 186 22.47 0.32 19.25
N LYS A 187 22.41 0.01 20.55
CA LYS A 187 23.49 -0.57 21.35
C LYS A 187 22.95 -1.65 22.27
N GLU A 188 23.76 -2.66 22.57
CA GLU A 188 23.38 -3.79 23.43
C GLU A 188 22.88 -3.34 24.81
N GLU A 189 23.51 -2.34 25.42
CA GLU A 189 23.08 -1.75 26.71
C GLU A 189 21.64 -1.20 26.66
N ILE A 190 21.25 -0.59 25.55
CA ILE A 190 19.89 -0.03 25.38
C ILE A 190 18.88 -1.16 25.24
N LEU A 191 19.21 -2.19 24.47
CA LEU A 191 18.35 -3.35 24.26
C LEU A 191 18.14 -4.13 25.57
N ASN A 192 19.21 -4.37 26.32
CA ASN A 192 19.14 -5.04 27.62
C ASN A 192 18.23 -4.28 28.59
N ARG A 193 18.37 -2.94 28.68
CA ARG A 193 17.49 -2.10 29.50
C ARG A 193 16.03 -2.19 29.09
N ILE A 194 15.73 -2.24 27.79
CA ILE A 194 14.35 -2.40 27.28
C ILE A 194 13.78 -3.76 27.71
N HIS A 195 14.58 -4.82 27.63
CA HIS A 195 14.18 -6.18 28.01
C HIS A 195 14.00 -6.35 29.52
N GLU A 196 14.82 -5.69 30.35
CA GLU A 196 14.65 -5.63 31.81
C GLU A 196 13.30 -5.03 32.22
N GLU A 197 12.79 -4.07 31.44
CA GLU A 197 11.45 -3.51 31.63
C GLU A 197 10.31 -4.39 31.05
N LYS A 198 10.63 -5.59 30.56
CA LYS A 198 9.70 -6.50 29.83
C LYS A 198 9.08 -5.87 28.58
N LYS A 199 9.80 -4.95 27.93
CA LYS A 199 9.38 -4.29 26.69
C LYS A 199 10.11 -4.88 25.49
N TYR A 200 9.72 -4.45 24.29
CA TYR A 200 10.25 -4.95 23.03
C TYR A 200 10.89 -3.81 22.22
N ALA A 201 12.14 -4.00 21.81
CA ALA A 201 12.89 -3.05 20.99
C ALA A 201 12.38 -3.05 19.54
N PHE A 202 12.10 -1.86 19.04
CA PHE A 202 11.43 -1.61 17.77
C PHE A 202 12.26 -0.69 16.89
N SER A 203 12.49 -1.07 15.63
CA SER A 203 13.14 -0.21 14.65
C SER A 203 12.21 0.04 13.45
N ILE A 204 12.11 1.30 13.03
CA ILE A 204 11.35 1.71 11.85
C ILE A 204 12.36 2.06 10.76
N LEU A 205 12.26 1.40 9.61
CA LEU A 205 13.16 1.63 8.48
C LEU A 205 12.32 2.07 7.26
N PRO A 206 11.90 3.35 7.22
CA PRO A 206 11.09 3.87 6.13
C PRO A 206 11.93 4.07 4.87
N ASP A 207 11.32 3.95 3.69
CA ASP A 207 11.92 4.23 2.37
C ASP A 207 13.20 3.46 2.00
N ASN A 208 13.61 2.48 2.81
CA ASN A 208 14.97 1.96 2.81
C ASN A 208 15.08 0.57 2.17
N ASP A 209 15.58 0.53 0.94
CA ASP A 209 16.34 -0.62 0.41
C ASP A 209 17.78 -0.60 0.96
N ASN A 210 17.96 -0.20 2.23
CA ASN A 210 19.25 -0.14 2.90
C ASN A 210 19.52 -1.47 3.62
N ARG A 211 19.96 -2.44 2.83
CA ARG A 211 20.26 -3.81 3.27
C ARG A 211 21.24 -3.84 4.43
N GLN A 212 22.23 -2.96 4.43
CA GLN A 212 23.24 -2.92 5.48
C GLN A 212 22.63 -2.53 6.83
N THR A 213 21.78 -1.51 6.84
CA THR A 213 21.08 -1.07 8.06
C THR A 213 20.18 -2.18 8.58
N ILE A 214 19.42 -2.86 7.71
CA ILE A 214 18.56 -3.98 8.10
C ILE A 214 19.39 -5.13 8.69
N LYS A 215 20.47 -5.55 8.02
CA LYS A 215 21.39 -6.60 8.52
C LYS A 215 22.00 -6.23 9.87
N ASN A 216 22.43 -4.99 10.03
CA ASN A 216 22.98 -4.49 11.29
C ASN A 216 21.95 -4.55 12.42
N GLN A 217 20.72 -4.10 12.18
CA GLN A 217 19.63 -4.17 13.17
C GLN A 217 19.32 -5.62 13.58
N ILE A 218 19.24 -6.53 12.61
CA ILE A 218 19.04 -7.96 12.87
C ILE A 218 20.16 -8.53 13.73
N LYS A 219 21.42 -8.23 13.36
CA LYS A 219 22.61 -8.68 14.10
C LYS A 219 22.65 -8.13 15.52
N MET A 220 22.18 -6.90 15.71
CA MET A 220 22.09 -6.28 17.03
C MET A 220 21.01 -6.90 17.94
N GLY A 221 20.07 -7.68 17.38
CA GLY A 221 19.06 -8.38 18.17
C GLY A 221 17.86 -7.51 18.57
N VAL A 222 17.45 -6.57 17.70
CA VAL A 222 16.16 -5.88 17.88
C VAL A 222 15.00 -6.86 17.78
N ASP A 223 13.88 -6.60 18.47
CA ASP A 223 12.77 -7.56 18.53
C ASP A 223 11.85 -7.48 17.33
N VAL A 224 11.59 -6.26 16.84
CA VAL A 224 10.64 -5.97 15.77
C VAL A 224 11.24 -4.96 14.80
N ILE A 225 11.17 -5.27 13.51
CA ILE A 225 11.52 -4.33 12.43
C ILE A 225 10.26 -4.06 11.61
N LEU A 226 9.92 -2.77 11.49
CA LEU A 226 8.87 -2.28 10.59
C LEU A 226 9.49 -1.76 9.31
N VAL A 227 9.00 -2.26 8.16
CA VAL A 227 9.47 -1.88 6.83
C VAL A 227 8.33 -1.56 5.89
N ASP A 228 8.56 -0.61 4.98
CA ASP A 228 7.66 -0.32 3.86
C ASP A 228 7.70 -1.41 2.78
N TYR A 229 8.86 -2.08 2.65
CA TYR A 229 9.18 -3.05 1.61
C TYR A 229 9.55 -4.42 2.21
N PRO A 230 8.57 -5.25 2.61
CA PRO A 230 8.84 -6.52 3.30
C PRO A 230 9.69 -7.49 2.49
N TYR A 231 9.65 -7.39 1.16
CA TYR A 231 10.43 -8.28 0.29
C TYR A 231 11.93 -8.10 0.48
N VAL A 232 12.41 -6.89 0.82
CA VAL A 232 13.84 -6.63 1.11
C VAL A 232 14.29 -7.43 2.33
N VAL A 233 13.44 -7.52 3.35
CA VAL A 233 13.76 -8.24 4.58
C VAL A 233 13.62 -9.75 4.40
N ILE A 234 12.56 -10.20 3.72
CA ILE A 234 12.37 -11.61 3.31
C ILE A 234 13.59 -12.10 2.53
N ASP A 235 14.14 -11.22 1.70
CA ASP A 235 15.32 -11.47 0.91
C ASP A 235 16.59 -11.63 1.77
N ILE A 236 16.88 -10.67 2.64
CA ILE A 236 18.02 -10.71 3.56
C ILE A 236 17.98 -11.92 4.49
N LEU A 237 16.78 -12.27 4.97
CA LEU A 237 16.57 -13.39 5.89
C LEU A 237 16.41 -14.74 5.16
N ASN A 238 16.51 -14.77 3.83
CA ASN A 238 16.32 -15.96 2.99
C ASN A 238 15.02 -16.75 3.30
N ILE A 239 13.94 -16.03 3.63
CA ILE A 239 12.66 -16.61 4.07
C ILE A 239 11.97 -17.40 2.94
N LYS A 240 12.30 -17.14 1.66
CA LYS A 240 11.76 -17.87 0.50
C LYS A 240 11.88 -19.40 0.62
N SER A 241 12.98 -19.91 1.20
CA SER A 241 13.18 -21.36 1.42
C SER A 241 12.14 -21.99 2.38
N GLN A 242 11.59 -21.20 3.30
CA GLN A 242 10.55 -21.61 4.25
C GLN A 242 9.12 -21.43 3.68
N ILE A 243 8.92 -20.49 2.76
CA ILE A 243 7.63 -20.23 2.11
C ILE A 243 7.28 -21.36 1.12
N ILE A 244 8.26 -21.90 0.39
CA ILE A 244 8.05 -23.01 -0.55
C ILE A 244 7.60 -24.30 0.18
N THR A 245 7.98 -24.47 1.44
CA THR A 245 7.59 -25.63 2.27
C THR A 245 6.31 -25.39 3.08
N ASN A 246 5.88 -24.15 3.27
CA ASN A 246 4.69 -23.77 4.05
C ASN A 246 3.88 -22.66 3.36
N LYS A 247 3.34 -22.89 2.15
CA LYS A 247 2.18 -22.11 1.70
C LYS A 247 1.06 -22.37 2.69
N ARG A 248 0.86 -21.50 3.69
CA ARG A 248 -0.33 -21.57 4.54
C ARG A 248 -1.52 -21.17 3.67
N PRO A 249 -2.44 -22.09 3.31
CA PRO A 249 -3.69 -21.67 2.70
C PRO A 249 -4.40 -20.77 3.71
N PHE A 250 -4.71 -19.52 3.32
CA PHE A 250 -5.46 -18.63 4.17
C PHE A 250 -6.87 -19.19 4.37
N LYS A 251 -7.43 -19.04 5.58
CA LYS A 251 -8.78 -19.49 5.88
C LYS A 251 -9.76 -18.35 5.58
N ASN A 252 -10.72 -18.61 4.70
CA ASN A 252 -11.74 -17.63 4.32
C ASN A 252 -12.61 -17.22 5.52
N ILE A 253 -12.96 -15.95 5.56
CA ILE A 253 -14.08 -15.44 6.36
C ILE A 253 -15.28 -15.38 5.42
N GLU A 254 -16.31 -16.20 5.66
CA GLU A 254 -17.61 -15.94 5.06
C GLU A 254 -18.17 -14.66 5.67
N ILE A 255 -18.05 -13.55 4.93
CA ILE A 255 -18.76 -12.32 5.24
C ILE A 255 -20.19 -12.54 4.76
N SER A 256 -21.08 -12.90 5.67
CA SER A 256 -22.50 -13.08 5.39
C SER A 256 -23.08 -11.83 4.74
N SER A 257 -23.55 -11.99 3.50
CA SER A 257 -24.34 -10.97 2.81
C SER A 257 -25.74 -10.89 3.46
N PRO A 258 -26.40 -9.71 3.46
CA PRO A 258 -27.76 -9.60 3.99
C PRO A 258 -28.72 -10.46 3.15
N PRO A 259 -29.82 -11.00 3.74
CA PRO A 259 -30.77 -11.81 3.00
C PRO A 259 -31.47 -10.97 1.93
N GLN A 260 -31.50 -11.46 0.69
CA GLN A 260 -32.38 -10.93 -0.35
C GLN A 260 -33.78 -11.51 -0.14
N GLY A 261 -34.73 -10.67 0.25
CA GLY A 261 -36.14 -11.03 0.42
C GLY A 261 -36.91 -10.94 -0.89
N GLU A 262 -37.70 -11.98 -1.15
CA GLU A 262 -38.68 -12.05 -2.24
C GLU A 262 -39.76 -10.98 -2.10
N THR A 263 -40.17 -10.45 -3.25
CA THR A 263 -41.23 -9.46 -3.42
C THR A 263 -42.60 -10.12 -3.40
N ASN A 264 -43.57 -9.48 -2.72
CA ASN A 264 -44.93 -9.35 -3.21
C ASN A 264 -45.68 -8.18 -2.55
N ASP A 265 -46.41 -7.44 -3.41
CA ASP A 265 -47.42 -6.39 -3.17
C ASP A 265 -47.20 -5.39 -2.04
N ASN A 266 -46.54 -4.26 -2.35
CA ASN A 266 -46.48 -3.14 -1.41
C ASN A 266 -46.16 -1.76 -2.02
N THR A 267 -46.58 -1.47 -3.25
CA THR A 267 -46.26 -0.18 -3.91
C THR A 267 -46.68 1.04 -3.07
N ALA A 268 -47.85 1.01 -2.42
CA ALA A 268 -48.31 2.10 -1.55
C ALA A 268 -47.48 2.24 -0.26
N PHE A 269 -47.06 1.12 0.33
CA PHE A 269 -46.19 1.09 1.51
C PHE A 269 -44.78 1.57 1.18
N ILE A 270 -44.21 1.09 0.06
CA ILE A 270 -42.92 1.53 -0.45
C ILE A 270 -42.99 3.04 -0.74
N GLN A 271 -44.04 3.52 -1.42
CA GLN A 271 -44.21 4.95 -1.68
C GLN A 271 -44.34 5.77 -0.39
N GLY A 272 -45.02 5.26 0.63
CA GLY A 272 -45.11 5.89 1.96
C GLY A 272 -43.75 5.99 2.67
N LYS A 273 -42.93 4.93 2.59
CA LYS A 273 -41.56 4.92 3.11
C LYS A 273 -40.67 5.88 2.34
N VAL A 274 -40.72 5.86 1.01
CA VAL A 274 -39.99 6.80 0.15
C VAL A 274 -40.35 8.24 0.48
N ASN A 275 -41.63 8.58 0.61
CA ASN A 275 -42.07 9.94 0.97
C ASN A 275 -41.55 10.38 2.33
N THR A 276 -41.51 9.47 3.31
CA THR A 276 -40.97 9.74 4.65
C THR A 276 -39.47 10.03 4.57
N LEU A 277 -38.71 9.21 3.85
CA LEU A 277 -37.28 9.38 3.67
C LEU A 277 -36.94 10.67 2.89
N LEU A 278 -37.72 11.00 1.85
CA LEU A 278 -37.57 12.26 1.11
C LEU A 278 -37.83 13.48 2.00
N LYS A 279 -38.76 13.39 2.96
CA LYS A 279 -38.97 14.46 3.94
C LYS A 279 -37.75 14.63 4.83
N THR A 280 -37.10 13.54 5.23
CA THR A 280 -35.85 13.56 5.99
C THR A 280 -34.69 14.13 5.16
N ILE A 281 -34.58 13.80 3.86
CA ILE A 281 -33.56 14.37 2.96
C ILE A 281 -33.70 15.88 2.80
N LYS A 282 -34.94 16.40 2.82
CA LYS A 282 -35.22 17.84 2.79
C LYS A 282 -34.87 18.56 4.10
N GLY A 283 -34.60 17.82 5.18
CA GLY A 283 -34.24 18.37 6.47
C GLY A 283 -32.88 19.05 6.46
N ALA A 284 -32.65 19.93 7.43
CA ALA A 284 -31.38 20.63 7.62
C ALA A 284 -30.29 19.74 8.25
N ASP A 285 -30.67 18.60 8.82
CA ASP A 285 -29.76 17.64 9.44
C ASP A 285 -29.11 16.78 8.35
N TYR A 286 -27.83 17.06 8.08
CA TYR A 286 -27.07 16.44 7.01
C TYR A 286 -26.92 14.93 7.19
N ASP A 287 -26.72 14.45 8.41
CA ASP A 287 -26.51 13.02 8.70
C ASP A 287 -27.81 12.24 8.58
N LYS A 288 -28.91 12.79 9.10
CA LYS A 288 -30.23 12.16 8.93
C LYS A 288 -30.62 12.12 7.47
N ALA A 289 -30.30 13.17 6.71
CA ALA A 289 -30.56 13.20 5.28
C ALA A 289 -29.75 12.15 4.52
N ARG A 290 -28.45 11.99 4.83
CA ARG A 290 -27.63 10.91 4.24
C ARG A 290 -28.06 9.52 4.66
N THR A 291 -28.44 9.32 5.92
CA THR A 291 -29.02 8.06 6.39
C THR A 291 -30.32 7.72 5.65
N ALA A 292 -31.16 8.74 5.42
CA ALA A 292 -32.37 8.57 4.64
C ALA A 292 -32.07 8.27 3.17
N ALA A 293 -31.05 8.90 2.59
CA ALA A 293 -30.55 8.58 1.25
C ALA A 293 -30.06 7.13 1.15
N MET A 294 -29.27 6.64 2.11
CA MET A 294 -28.85 5.24 2.18
C MET A 294 -30.04 4.29 2.28
N ALA A 295 -31.02 4.61 3.13
CA ALA A 295 -32.22 3.81 3.25
C ALA A 295 -33.03 3.77 1.94
N LEU A 296 -33.02 4.86 1.14
CA LEU A 296 -33.63 4.87 -0.20
C LEU A 296 -32.88 3.96 -1.18
N MET A 297 -31.56 3.78 -1.05
CA MET A 297 -30.81 2.91 -1.96
C MET A 297 -31.20 1.43 -1.86
N VAL A 298 -31.75 1.01 -0.71
CA VAL A 298 -32.24 -0.36 -0.50
C VAL A 298 -33.62 -0.57 -1.16
N LEU A 299 -34.32 0.51 -1.51
CA LEU A 299 -35.65 0.47 -2.11
C LEU A 299 -35.58 0.47 -3.65
N PRO A 300 -36.59 -0.09 -4.35
CA PRO A 300 -36.60 -0.17 -5.81
C PRO A 300 -36.46 1.20 -6.50
N GLN A 301 -35.58 1.28 -7.50
CA GLN A 301 -35.20 2.54 -8.16
C GLN A 301 -36.35 3.25 -8.87
N GLU A 302 -37.28 2.48 -9.43
CA GLU A 302 -38.50 2.98 -10.08
C GLU A 302 -39.33 3.90 -9.18
N HIS A 303 -39.23 3.73 -7.86
CA HIS A 303 -39.94 4.54 -6.87
C HIS A 303 -39.07 5.64 -6.25
N THR A 304 -37.75 5.50 -6.27
CA THR A 304 -36.82 6.41 -5.55
C THR A 304 -36.19 7.46 -6.46
N VAL A 305 -35.81 7.11 -7.69
CA VAL A 305 -35.12 8.01 -8.62
C VAL A 305 -36.02 9.19 -9.06
N PRO A 306 -37.28 8.99 -9.53
CA PRO A 306 -38.08 10.12 -10.02
C PRO A 306 -38.35 11.21 -8.95
N PRO A 307 -38.64 10.86 -7.69
CA PRO A 307 -38.72 11.87 -6.63
C PRO A 307 -37.39 12.56 -6.31
N LEU A 308 -36.26 11.86 -6.32
CA LEU A 308 -34.94 12.44 -6.09
C LEU A 308 -34.59 13.46 -7.19
N LEU A 309 -34.85 13.15 -8.46
CA LEU A 309 -34.63 14.08 -9.57
C LEU A 309 -35.39 15.41 -9.39
N LYS A 310 -36.58 15.38 -8.80
CA LYS A 310 -37.35 16.60 -8.47
C LYS A 310 -36.66 17.46 -7.40
N LEU A 311 -35.88 16.86 -6.49
CA LEU A 311 -35.17 17.57 -5.42
C LEU A 311 -33.91 18.30 -5.89
N LEU A 312 -33.37 17.97 -7.06
CA LEU A 312 -32.21 18.68 -7.63
C LEU A 312 -32.49 20.17 -7.90
N ARG A 313 -33.77 20.54 -8.11
CA ARG A 313 -34.21 21.93 -8.34
C ARG A 313 -34.46 22.70 -7.04
N ASN A 314 -34.16 22.12 -5.88
CA ASN A 314 -34.41 22.77 -4.59
C ASN A 314 -33.48 23.98 -4.39
N LYS A 315 -34.00 25.04 -3.75
CA LYS A 315 -33.24 26.25 -3.42
C LYS A 315 -32.16 25.99 -2.36
N HIS A 316 -32.37 25.01 -1.49
CA HIS A 316 -31.45 24.71 -0.40
C HIS A 316 -30.27 23.85 -0.86
N THR A 317 -29.06 24.36 -0.61
CA THR A 317 -27.79 23.72 -1.00
C THR A 317 -27.63 22.31 -0.44
N HIS A 318 -27.91 22.11 0.85
CA HIS A 318 -27.77 20.80 1.51
C HIS A 318 -28.71 19.74 0.89
N VAL A 319 -29.94 20.14 0.52
CA VAL A 319 -30.89 19.23 -0.15
C VAL A 319 -30.34 18.79 -1.51
N LYS A 320 -29.77 19.72 -2.29
CA LYS A 320 -29.14 19.38 -3.57
C LYS A 320 -27.97 18.41 -3.38
N GLN A 321 -27.06 18.70 -2.45
CA GLN A 321 -25.92 17.82 -2.14
C GLN A 321 -26.36 16.41 -1.76
N ASN A 322 -27.28 16.28 -0.82
CA ASN A 322 -27.77 14.97 -0.35
C ASN A 322 -28.48 14.20 -1.47
N THR A 323 -29.20 14.91 -2.33
CA THR A 323 -29.88 14.31 -3.48
C THR A 323 -28.88 13.80 -4.51
N VAL A 324 -27.87 14.61 -4.85
CA VAL A 324 -26.80 14.22 -5.79
C VAL A 324 -25.98 13.05 -5.24
N TRP A 325 -25.68 13.08 -3.94
CA TRP A 325 -25.00 11.99 -3.26
C TRP A 325 -25.75 10.68 -3.44
N ALA A 326 -27.06 10.67 -3.12
CA ALA A 326 -27.93 9.50 -3.25
C ALA A 326 -27.98 8.96 -4.68
N LEU A 327 -28.17 9.86 -5.65
CA LEU A 327 -28.23 9.52 -7.07
C LEU A 327 -26.94 8.89 -7.60
N GLY A 328 -25.78 9.29 -7.05
CA GLY A 328 -24.49 8.74 -7.43
C GLY A 328 -24.33 7.23 -7.19
N PHE A 329 -25.15 6.64 -6.30
CA PHE A 329 -25.14 5.21 -6.00
C PHE A 329 -26.30 4.43 -6.63
N CYS A 330 -27.12 5.08 -7.47
CA CYS A 330 -28.19 4.39 -8.18
C CYS A 330 -27.64 3.48 -9.30
N GLY A 331 -26.43 3.69 -9.80
CA GLY A 331 -25.84 2.85 -10.85
C GLY A 331 -26.48 2.98 -12.24
N ASP A 332 -27.43 3.90 -12.42
CA ASP A 332 -28.00 4.26 -13.73
C ASP A 332 -27.25 5.47 -14.30
N GLU A 333 -26.47 5.23 -15.35
CA GLU A 333 -25.68 6.27 -16.01
C GLU A 333 -26.55 7.38 -16.63
N SER A 334 -27.82 7.12 -17.00
CA SER A 334 -28.71 8.13 -17.59
C SER A 334 -28.97 9.32 -16.66
N ILE A 335 -28.81 9.10 -15.35
CA ILE A 335 -28.95 10.13 -14.31
C ILE A 335 -27.93 11.28 -14.51
N ALA A 336 -26.80 11.01 -15.17
CA ALA A 336 -25.74 11.99 -15.39
C ALA A 336 -26.23 13.28 -16.06
N GLU A 337 -27.18 13.20 -16.99
CA GLU A 337 -27.74 14.37 -17.68
C GLU A 337 -28.40 15.36 -16.71
N TYR A 338 -28.99 14.85 -15.63
CA TYR A 338 -29.61 15.68 -14.58
C TYR A 338 -28.57 16.27 -13.61
N ILE A 339 -27.38 15.68 -13.53
CA ILE A 339 -26.28 16.14 -12.66
C ILE A 339 -25.43 17.20 -13.37
N HIS A 340 -25.30 17.17 -14.70
CA HIS A 340 -24.47 18.14 -15.45
C HIS A 340 -24.74 19.62 -15.11
N PRO A 341 -25.99 20.10 -14.95
CA PRO A 341 -26.24 21.50 -14.58
C PRO A 341 -25.63 21.89 -13.22
N LEU A 342 -25.47 20.94 -12.30
CA LEU A 342 -24.96 21.16 -10.95
C LEU A 342 -23.43 21.33 -10.92
N LEU A 343 -22.73 20.96 -12.00
CA LEU A 343 -21.32 21.29 -12.19
C LEU A 343 -21.07 22.80 -12.31
N LYS A 344 -22.12 23.60 -12.60
CA LYS A 344 -22.05 25.06 -12.67
C LYS A 344 -22.77 25.74 -11.48
N ASP A 345 -23.04 24.99 -10.41
CA ASP A 345 -23.73 25.53 -9.23
C ASP A 345 -22.89 26.60 -8.50
N LYS A 346 -23.56 27.62 -7.93
CA LYS A 346 -22.91 28.68 -7.16
C LYS A 346 -22.15 28.13 -5.95
N ASN A 347 -22.64 27.03 -5.36
CA ASN A 347 -22.02 26.44 -4.19
C ASN A 347 -20.98 25.39 -4.56
N THR A 348 -19.76 25.56 -4.05
CA THR A 348 -18.62 24.67 -4.30
C THR A 348 -18.89 23.22 -3.90
N GLU A 349 -19.50 22.98 -2.73
CA GLU A 349 -19.73 21.63 -2.24
C GLU A 349 -20.79 20.88 -3.09
N VAL A 350 -21.76 21.60 -3.68
CA VAL A 350 -22.67 21.00 -4.69
C VAL A 350 -21.89 20.58 -5.93
N ARG A 351 -20.97 21.42 -6.42
CA ARG A 351 -20.14 21.10 -7.60
C ARG A 351 -19.25 19.88 -7.34
N ARG A 352 -18.61 19.82 -6.16
CA ARG A 352 -17.78 18.67 -5.75
C ARG A 352 -18.60 17.39 -5.72
N GLU A 353 -19.76 17.42 -5.07
CA GLU A 353 -20.63 16.25 -4.97
C GLU A 353 -21.15 15.79 -6.35
N ALA A 354 -21.43 16.73 -7.25
CA ALA A 354 -21.81 16.42 -8.63
C ALA A 354 -20.69 15.65 -9.37
N VAL A 355 -19.44 16.09 -9.24
CA VAL A 355 -18.29 15.39 -9.84
C VAL A 355 -18.13 13.98 -9.26
N LEU A 356 -18.20 13.84 -7.93
CA LEU A 356 -18.09 12.53 -7.28
C LEU A 356 -19.24 11.60 -7.64
N ALA A 357 -20.46 12.10 -7.75
CA ALA A 357 -21.61 11.31 -8.19
C ALA A 357 -21.41 10.78 -9.62
N LEU A 358 -20.89 11.60 -10.54
CA LEU A 358 -20.56 11.16 -11.90
C LEU A 358 -19.47 10.09 -11.93
N LYS A 359 -18.47 10.20 -11.02
CA LYS A 359 -17.45 9.16 -10.82
C LYS A 359 -18.09 7.84 -10.38
N ARG A 360 -18.93 7.87 -9.34
CA ARG A 360 -19.58 6.70 -8.75
C ARG A 360 -20.54 6.01 -9.73
N LEU A 361 -21.23 6.79 -10.56
CA LEU A 361 -22.07 6.27 -11.65
C LEU A 361 -21.27 5.62 -12.78
N GLY A 362 -19.97 5.91 -12.90
CA GLY A 362 -19.17 5.46 -14.06
C GLY A 362 -19.55 6.16 -15.36
N ALA A 363 -20.16 7.35 -15.29
CA ALA A 363 -20.81 8.02 -16.43
C ALA A 363 -19.82 8.56 -17.48
N LYS A 364 -19.32 7.69 -18.37
CA LYS A 364 -18.33 8.01 -19.42
C LYS A 364 -18.84 9.08 -20.41
N GLN A 365 -20.15 9.19 -20.63
CA GLN A 365 -20.75 10.25 -21.44
C GLN A 365 -20.55 11.66 -20.86
N SER A 366 -20.18 11.78 -19.59
CA SER A 366 -19.94 13.07 -18.92
C SER A 366 -18.55 13.64 -19.16
N ILE A 367 -17.65 12.90 -19.82
CA ILE A 367 -16.26 13.29 -20.05
C ILE A 367 -16.14 14.68 -20.73
N PRO A 368 -16.87 15.00 -21.82
CA PRO A 368 -16.77 16.31 -22.47
C PRO A 368 -17.13 17.46 -21.52
N THR A 369 -18.21 17.29 -20.74
CA THR A 369 -18.69 18.27 -19.77
C THR A 369 -17.68 18.48 -18.63
N LEU A 370 -17.06 17.40 -18.14
CA LEU A 370 -16.02 17.47 -17.11
C LEU A 370 -14.76 18.19 -17.61
N ILE A 371 -14.35 17.95 -18.86
CA ILE A 371 -13.23 18.67 -19.49
C ILE A 371 -13.51 20.17 -19.62
N GLU A 372 -14.71 20.56 -20.05
CA GLU A 372 -15.11 21.98 -20.09
C GLU A 372 -15.09 22.60 -18.70
N THR A 373 -15.69 21.91 -17.72
CA THR A 373 -15.76 22.38 -16.33
C THR A 373 -14.36 22.58 -15.74
N LEU A 374 -13.44 21.64 -15.97
CA LEU A 374 -12.05 21.73 -15.49
C LEU A 374 -11.32 22.99 -16.00
N LYS A 375 -11.59 23.41 -17.24
CA LYS A 375 -10.97 24.61 -17.84
C LYS A 375 -11.44 25.90 -17.19
N THR A 376 -12.69 25.94 -16.72
CA THR A 376 -13.32 27.15 -16.16
C THR A 376 -13.33 27.21 -14.64
N GLU A 377 -13.15 26.07 -13.96
CA GLU A 377 -13.24 25.98 -12.51
C GLU A 377 -12.09 26.74 -11.82
N THR A 378 -12.41 27.42 -10.72
CA THR A 378 -11.44 28.21 -9.95
C THR A 378 -11.06 27.52 -8.65
N ASN A 379 -11.95 26.69 -8.08
CA ASN A 379 -11.72 26.03 -6.81
C ASN A 379 -10.80 24.80 -6.95
N GLN A 380 -9.69 24.79 -6.21
CA GLN A 380 -8.70 23.71 -6.25
C GLN A 380 -9.27 22.32 -5.92
N TRP A 381 -10.24 22.24 -5.00
CA TRP A 381 -10.81 20.95 -4.58
C TRP A 381 -11.73 20.36 -5.65
N VAL A 382 -12.48 21.21 -6.36
CA VAL A 382 -13.29 20.77 -7.50
C VAL A 382 -12.38 20.32 -8.65
N LYS A 383 -11.30 21.06 -8.95
CA LYS A 383 -10.31 20.62 -9.96
C LYS A 383 -9.69 19.27 -9.63
N TYR A 384 -9.29 19.09 -8.37
CA TYR A 384 -8.78 17.83 -7.85
C TYR A 384 -9.76 16.67 -8.10
N ASP A 385 -11.05 16.90 -7.83
CA ASP A 385 -12.10 15.90 -8.02
C ASP A 385 -12.35 15.59 -9.49
N ILE A 386 -12.35 16.61 -10.34
CA ILE A 386 -12.54 16.42 -11.78
C ILE A 386 -11.36 15.64 -12.37
N ALA A 387 -10.12 15.98 -12.00
CA ALA A 387 -8.94 15.27 -12.50
C ALA A 387 -8.98 13.78 -12.14
N ARG A 388 -9.23 13.43 -10.87
CA ARG A 388 -9.35 12.02 -10.44
C ARG A 388 -10.52 11.30 -11.12
N THR A 389 -11.64 12.00 -11.32
CA THR A 389 -12.81 11.44 -12.03
C THR A 389 -12.48 11.14 -13.48
N LEU A 390 -11.83 12.05 -14.20
CA LEU A 390 -11.40 11.84 -15.59
C LEU A 390 -10.41 10.66 -15.72
N GLY A 391 -9.52 10.49 -14.74
CA GLY A 391 -8.66 9.32 -14.65
C GLY A 391 -9.42 8.01 -14.44
N THR A 392 -10.39 8.02 -13.52
CA THR A 392 -11.23 6.84 -13.22
C THR A 392 -12.11 6.43 -14.40
N LEU A 393 -12.57 7.41 -15.19
CA LEU A 393 -13.37 7.18 -16.40
C LEU A 393 -12.50 6.89 -17.65
N GLU A 394 -11.17 6.79 -17.50
CA GLU A 394 -10.21 6.51 -18.59
C GLU A 394 -10.32 7.51 -19.76
N ALA A 395 -10.50 8.79 -19.44
CA ALA A 395 -10.81 9.83 -20.42
C ALA A 395 -9.60 10.22 -21.29
N ARG A 396 -9.33 9.48 -22.37
CA ARG A 396 -8.25 9.78 -23.35
C ARG A 396 -8.29 11.21 -23.91
N SER A 397 -9.48 11.76 -24.14
CA SER A 397 -9.64 13.14 -24.62
C SER A 397 -9.21 14.21 -23.60
N ALA A 398 -9.07 13.85 -22.32
CA ALA A 398 -8.68 14.78 -21.25
C ALA A 398 -7.17 14.98 -21.14
N VAL A 399 -6.33 14.13 -21.77
CA VAL A 399 -4.87 14.13 -21.60
C VAL A 399 -4.27 15.51 -21.79
N PHE A 400 -4.55 16.17 -22.92
CA PHE A 400 -4.04 17.52 -23.19
C PHE A 400 -4.43 18.54 -22.12
N THR A 401 -5.68 18.45 -21.62
CA THR A 401 -6.18 19.38 -20.60
C THR A 401 -5.50 19.13 -19.25
N LEU A 402 -5.31 17.87 -18.86
CA LEU A 402 -4.64 17.48 -17.61
C LEU A 402 -3.15 17.88 -17.62
N VAL A 403 -2.46 17.71 -18.75
CA VAL A 403 -1.04 18.12 -18.91
C VAL A 403 -0.89 19.64 -18.81
N ASN A 404 -1.74 20.40 -19.52
CA ASN A 404 -1.74 21.87 -19.43
C ASN A 404 -2.12 22.36 -18.02
N MET A 405 -2.95 21.62 -17.29
CA MET A 405 -3.30 21.93 -15.91
C MET A 405 -2.09 21.75 -14.98
N LEU A 406 -1.36 20.65 -15.16
CA LEU A 406 -0.22 20.30 -14.34
C LEU A 406 0.89 21.38 -14.36
N THR A 407 1.12 22.01 -15.51
CA THR A 407 2.14 23.06 -15.67
C THR A 407 1.70 24.41 -15.09
N LYS A 408 0.40 24.69 -15.06
CA LYS A 408 -0.15 26.00 -14.63
C LYS A 408 -0.61 26.04 -13.18
N GLU A 409 -0.97 24.90 -12.61
CA GLU A 409 -1.55 24.84 -11.26
C GLU A 409 -0.48 25.04 -10.18
N LYS A 410 -0.84 25.71 -9.09
CA LYS A 410 0.05 25.89 -7.94
C LYS A 410 -0.17 24.80 -6.89
N SER A 411 -1.40 24.30 -6.76
CA SER A 411 -1.77 23.32 -5.75
C SER A 411 -1.13 21.95 -5.99
N ALA A 412 -0.30 21.49 -5.05
CA ALA A 412 0.33 20.16 -5.10
C ALA A 412 -0.69 19.02 -5.18
N SER A 413 -1.81 19.14 -4.47
CA SER A 413 -2.89 18.15 -4.51
C SER A 413 -3.47 17.99 -5.91
N VAL A 414 -3.75 19.11 -6.60
CA VAL A 414 -4.29 19.08 -7.97
C VAL A 414 -3.27 18.50 -8.95
N LYS A 415 -1.98 18.86 -8.80
CA LYS A 415 -0.92 18.26 -9.60
C LYS A 415 -0.87 16.74 -9.43
N SER A 416 -0.92 16.26 -8.19
CA SER A 416 -0.96 14.82 -7.89
C SER A 416 -2.16 14.14 -8.55
N ALA A 417 -3.34 14.75 -8.49
CA ALA A 417 -4.54 14.21 -9.14
C ALA A 417 -4.40 14.13 -10.67
N CYS A 418 -3.78 15.13 -11.30
CA CYS A 418 -3.50 15.10 -12.74
C CYS A 418 -2.54 13.96 -13.10
N VAL A 419 -1.45 13.76 -12.34
CA VAL A 419 -0.48 12.68 -12.59
C VAL A 419 -1.14 11.31 -12.44
N GLU A 420 -1.90 11.12 -11.37
CA GLU A 420 -2.66 9.89 -11.15
C GLU A 420 -3.64 9.61 -12.29
N ALA A 421 -4.36 10.65 -12.74
CA ALA A 421 -5.30 10.52 -13.84
C ALA A 421 -4.61 10.15 -15.16
N LEU A 422 -3.47 10.78 -15.48
CA LEU A 422 -2.69 10.49 -16.68
C LEU A 422 -2.15 9.06 -16.69
N GLY A 423 -1.74 8.53 -15.54
CA GLY A 423 -1.35 7.13 -15.39
C GLY A 423 -2.48 6.17 -15.71
N ARG A 424 -3.65 6.37 -15.11
CA ARG A 424 -4.82 5.50 -15.35
C ARG A 424 -5.36 5.56 -16.78
N ILE A 425 -5.27 6.72 -17.43
CA ILE A 425 -5.72 6.85 -18.81
C ILE A 425 -4.90 5.96 -19.76
N GLY A 426 -3.62 5.71 -19.44
CA GLY A 426 -2.80 4.69 -20.08
C GLY A 426 -2.74 4.79 -21.60
N SER A 427 -2.19 5.89 -22.13
CA SER A 427 -2.07 6.08 -23.59
C SER A 427 -0.67 6.53 -23.96
N ASP A 428 -0.16 6.18 -25.14
CA ASP A 428 1.13 6.66 -25.66
C ASP A 428 1.35 8.17 -25.47
N SER A 429 0.28 8.95 -25.62
CA SER A 429 0.29 10.40 -25.50
C SER A 429 0.57 10.92 -24.08
N THR A 430 0.45 10.08 -23.04
CA THR A 430 0.75 10.43 -21.64
C THR A 430 2.21 10.18 -21.27
N LEU A 431 2.95 9.39 -22.05
CA LEU A 431 4.35 9.05 -21.76
C LEU A 431 5.27 10.28 -21.73
N PRO A 432 5.32 11.17 -22.75
CA PRO A 432 6.23 12.32 -22.69
C PRO A 432 5.94 13.28 -21.53
N PRO A 433 4.67 13.63 -21.22
CA PRO A 433 4.36 14.40 -20.03
C PRO A 433 4.80 13.74 -18.71
N LEU A 434 4.54 12.45 -18.53
CA LEU A 434 4.93 11.72 -17.31
C LEU A 434 6.45 11.60 -17.17
N ALA A 435 7.15 11.34 -18.28
CA ALA A 435 8.61 11.33 -18.36
C ALA A 435 9.21 12.65 -17.86
N ASN A 436 8.69 13.77 -18.36
CA ASN A 436 9.18 15.09 -17.98
C ASN A 436 9.00 15.35 -16.47
N ILE A 437 7.86 14.96 -15.89
CA ILE A 437 7.62 15.12 -14.45
C ILE A 437 8.60 14.30 -13.63
N LEU A 438 8.87 13.07 -14.05
CA LEU A 438 9.78 12.17 -13.36
C LEU A 438 11.18 12.76 -13.22
N VAL A 439 11.66 13.53 -14.21
CA VAL A 439 13.01 14.11 -14.23
C VAL A 439 13.07 15.61 -13.87
N THR A 440 11.93 16.29 -13.72
CA THR A 440 11.93 17.73 -13.41
C THR A 440 12.50 18.03 -12.02
N ASP A 441 13.54 18.87 -11.99
CA ASP A 441 14.14 19.43 -10.79
C ASP A 441 13.26 20.57 -10.25
N ALA A 442 12.47 20.27 -9.21
CA ALA A 442 11.49 21.20 -8.66
C ALA A 442 11.41 21.16 -7.12
N GLY A 443 12.50 20.77 -6.45
CA GLY A 443 12.58 20.75 -4.99
C GLY A 443 11.74 19.66 -4.31
N GLU A 444 11.59 19.76 -2.98
CA GLU A 444 10.89 18.79 -2.12
C GLU A 444 9.41 18.64 -2.47
N ASP A 445 8.73 19.74 -2.82
CA ASP A 445 7.30 19.75 -3.18
C ASP A 445 6.99 18.91 -4.43
N ALA A 446 7.99 18.64 -5.28
CA ALA A 446 7.84 17.82 -6.47
C ALA A 446 8.14 16.33 -6.25
N ALA A 447 8.74 15.95 -5.11
CA ALA A 447 9.12 14.55 -4.83
C ALA A 447 7.93 13.60 -4.88
N TRP A 448 6.77 14.06 -4.40
CA TRP A 448 5.50 13.32 -4.47
C TRP A 448 5.00 13.15 -5.90
N ALA A 449 5.03 14.21 -6.71
CA ALA A 449 4.61 14.16 -8.10
C ALA A 449 5.52 13.23 -8.93
N ARG A 450 6.85 13.23 -8.65
CA ARG A 450 7.82 12.31 -9.27
C ARG A 450 7.51 10.85 -8.94
N ALA A 451 7.21 10.54 -7.67
CA ALA A 451 6.83 9.20 -7.24
C ALA A 451 5.57 8.74 -7.97
N LYS A 452 4.53 9.59 -8.01
CA LYS A 452 3.29 9.28 -8.73
C LYS A 452 3.51 9.12 -10.24
N ALA A 453 4.42 9.89 -10.84
CA ALA A 453 4.75 9.76 -12.27
C ALA A 453 5.43 8.42 -12.57
N ALA A 454 6.37 7.98 -11.72
CA ALA A 454 6.98 6.66 -11.86
C ALA A 454 5.95 5.53 -11.76
N TRP A 455 5.05 5.59 -10.78
CA TRP A 455 3.95 4.63 -10.66
C TRP A 455 3.02 4.67 -11.88
N ALA A 456 2.65 5.87 -12.34
CA ALA A 456 1.84 6.05 -13.55
C ALA A 456 2.49 5.43 -14.79
N LEU A 457 3.81 5.59 -14.95
CA LEU A 457 4.56 4.93 -16.03
C LEU A 457 4.55 3.41 -15.89
N ALA A 458 4.70 2.88 -14.67
CA ALA A 458 4.58 1.45 -14.41
C ALA A 458 3.21 0.87 -14.78
N GLU A 459 2.11 1.59 -14.50
CA GLU A 459 0.75 1.18 -14.90
C GLU A 459 0.57 1.12 -16.43
N ILE A 460 1.28 1.97 -17.18
CA ILE A 460 1.25 1.94 -18.64
C ILE A 460 1.91 0.67 -19.18
N GLY A 461 2.91 0.13 -18.46
CA GLY A 461 3.56 -1.13 -18.82
C GLY A 461 4.72 -0.94 -19.81
N GLU A 462 4.83 -1.85 -20.78
CA GLU A 462 6.03 -2.01 -21.63
C GLU A 462 6.40 -0.74 -22.43
N GLU A 463 5.40 0.03 -22.87
CA GLU A 463 5.59 1.26 -23.65
C GLU A 463 6.40 2.32 -22.87
N SER A 464 6.37 2.24 -21.53
CA SER A 464 7.09 3.17 -20.65
C SER A 464 8.56 2.80 -20.42
N ILE A 465 8.99 1.59 -20.77
CA ILE A 465 10.34 1.07 -20.50
C ILE A 465 11.43 2.03 -21.02
N PRO A 466 11.39 2.55 -22.27
CA PRO A 466 12.44 3.44 -22.76
C PRO A 466 12.59 4.71 -21.92
N VAL A 467 11.48 5.27 -21.46
CA VAL A 467 11.45 6.47 -20.60
C VAL A 467 12.07 6.16 -19.23
N LEU A 468 11.66 5.05 -18.62
CA LEU A 468 12.16 4.65 -17.31
C LEU A 468 13.65 4.28 -17.34
N ILE A 469 14.12 3.64 -18.42
CA ILE A 469 15.54 3.36 -18.65
C ILE A 469 16.33 4.67 -18.79
N SER A 470 15.79 5.68 -19.46
CA SER A 470 16.41 7.01 -19.49
C SER A 470 16.49 7.64 -18.10
N ALA A 471 15.46 7.47 -17.26
CA ALA A 471 15.44 7.99 -15.89
C ALA A 471 16.39 7.25 -14.93
N LEU A 472 16.81 6.01 -15.24
CA LEU A 472 17.89 5.34 -14.51
C LEU A 472 19.25 6.04 -14.67
N ARG A 473 19.42 6.86 -15.70
CA ARG A 473 20.64 7.64 -15.96
C ARG A 473 20.63 9.02 -15.31
N ASP A 474 19.56 9.36 -14.60
CA ASP A 474 19.43 10.67 -13.96
C ASP A 474 20.46 10.85 -12.84
N ASN A 475 20.91 12.08 -12.60
CA ASN A 475 21.88 12.39 -11.55
C ASN A 475 21.27 12.29 -10.14
N GLU A 476 19.96 12.52 -10.00
CA GLU A 476 19.25 12.41 -8.72
C GLU A 476 19.00 10.93 -8.36
N GLU A 477 19.58 10.49 -7.25
CA GLU A 477 19.41 9.12 -6.75
C GLU A 477 17.94 8.75 -6.56
N ALA A 478 17.12 9.68 -6.05
CA ALA A 478 15.70 9.45 -5.84
C ALA A 478 14.94 9.22 -7.17
N THR A 479 15.37 9.83 -8.28
CA THR A 479 14.77 9.63 -9.60
C THR A 479 15.15 8.27 -10.17
N ARG A 480 16.44 7.90 -10.12
CA ARG A 480 16.89 6.53 -10.43
C ARG A 480 16.15 5.49 -9.60
N ARG A 481 15.89 5.82 -8.33
CA ARG A 481 15.21 4.91 -7.40
C ARG A 481 13.77 4.63 -7.82
N ARG A 482 13.00 5.69 -8.07
CA ARG A 482 11.61 5.60 -8.53
C ARG A 482 11.51 4.87 -9.88
N ALA A 483 12.40 5.19 -10.82
CA ALA A 483 12.44 4.51 -12.11
C ALA A 483 12.71 3.01 -11.97
N GLY A 484 13.64 2.63 -11.09
CA GLY A 484 13.92 1.23 -10.78
C GLY A 484 12.69 0.50 -10.24
N TRP A 485 11.99 1.07 -9.26
CA TRP A 485 10.76 0.46 -8.72
C TRP A 485 9.64 0.32 -9.78
N ALA A 486 9.49 1.31 -10.65
CA ALA A 486 8.56 1.23 -11.76
C ALA A 486 8.91 0.07 -12.72
N LEU A 487 10.19 -0.12 -13.06
CA LEU A 487 10.65 -1.22 -13.91
C LEU A 487 10.49 -2.60 -13.23
N ILE A 488 10.66 -2.69 -11.92
CA ILE A 488 10.38 -3.91 -11.14
C ILE A 488 8.90 -4.29 -11.29
N LYS A 489 7.99 -3.31 -11.17
CA LYS A 489 6.56 -3.54 -11.33
C LYS A 489 6.20 -4.00 -12.75
N ILE A 490 6.88 -3.49 -13.79
CA ILE A 490 6.70 -3.96 -15.17
C ILE A 490 7.19 -5.41 -15.34
N GLY A 491 8.32 -5.77 -14.72
CA GLY A 491 8.81 -7.15 -14.68
C GLY A 491 9.60 -7.57 -15.91
N ALA A 492 9.39 -8.82 -16.36
CA ALA A 492 10.16 -9.48 -17.43
C ALA A 492 10.36 -8.65 -18.72
N PRO A 493 9.38 -7.87 -19.22
CA PRO A 493 9.58 -7.05 -20.42
C PRO A 493 10.74 -6.04 -20.31
N ALA A 494 11.06 -5.57 -19.10
CA ALA A 494 12.15 -4.63 -18.86
C ALA A 494 13.56 -5.27 -18.93
N VAL A 495 13.66 -6.60 -18.83
CA VAL A 495 14.94 -7.31 -18.62
C VAL A 495 15.93 -7.05 -19.74
N LYS A 496 15.48 -7.08 -21.00
CA LYS A 496 16.35 -6.87 -22.16
C LYS A 496 17.03 -5.49 -22.11
N GLU A 497 16.26 -4.43 -21.82
CA GLU A 497 16.81 -3.08 -21.77
C GLU A 497 17.66 -2.85 -20.52
N LEU A 498 17.29 -3.46 -19.39
CA LEU A 498 18.11 -3.45 -18.18
C LEU A 498 19.47 -4.14 -18.37
N ILE A 499 19.52 -5.23 -19.13
CA ILE A 499 20.78 -5.88 -19.53
C ILE A 499 21.67 -4.92 -20.32
N ASN A 500 21.10 -4.08 -21.18
CA ASN A 500 21.86 -3.04 -21.89
C ASN A 500 22.39 -1.99 -20.92
N SER A 501 21.60 -1.59 -19.92
CA SER A 501 21.99 -0.63 -18.88
C SER A 501 23.11 -1.12 -17.94
N LEU A 502 23.40 -2.42 -17.90
CA LEU A 502 24.60 -2.93 -17.21
C LEU A 502 25.92 -2.52 -17.86
N ARG A 503 25.87 -1.94 -19.07
CA ARG A 503 27.04 -1.45 -19.81
C ARG A 503 27.08 0.08 -19.89
N ASP A 504 26.28 0.75 -19.06
CA ASP A 504 26.22 2.20 -19.03
C ASP A 504 27.52 2.83 -18.53
N ILE A 505 27.83 4.03 -18.98
CA ILE A 505 29.03 4.76 -18.57
C ILE A 505 29.00 5.11 -17.09
N ASN A 506 27.81 5.34 -16.52
CA ASN A 506 27.63 5.71 -15.12
C ASN A 506 27.49 4.45 -14.24
N ASP A 507 28.39 4.31 -13.25
CA ASP A 507 28.38 3.23 -12.26
C ASP A 507 27.05 3.12 -11.50
N SER A 508 26.44 4.26 -11.18
CA SER A 508 25.18 4.32 -10.44
C SER A 508 24.03 3.76 -11.27
N THR A 509 24.05 3.98 -12.60
CA THR A 509 23.09 3.36 -13.53
C THR A 509 23.32 1.85 -13.60
N ARG A 510 24.58 1.40 -13.73
CA ARG A 510 24.92 -0.03 -13.79
C ARG A 510 24.50 -0.77 -12.52
N SER A 511 24.83 -0.21 -11.36
CA SER A 511 24.46 -0.75 -10.05
C SER A 511 22.94 -0.84 -9.92
N ARG A 512 22.20 0.23 -10.27
CA ARG A 512 20.73 0.22 -10.23
C ARG A 512 20.12 -0.80 -11.19
N ALA A 513 20.66 -0.94 -12.41
CA ALA A 513 20.20 -1.94 -13.37
C ALA A 513 20.41 -3.37 -12.85
N ALA A 514 21.59 -3.66 -12.28
CA ALA A 514 21.86 -4.95 -11.65
C ALA A 514 20.88 -5.23 -10.50
N GLN A 515 20.57 -4.19 -9.72
CA GLN A 515 19.61 -4.30 -8.63
C GLN A 515 18.20 -4.64 -9.12
N VAL A 516 17.71 -3.92 -10.13
CA VAL A 516 16.38 -4.15 -10.73
C VAL A 516 16.29 -5.54 -11.35
N LEU A 517 17.33 -6.01 -12.04
CA LEU A 517 17.39 -7.38 -12.59
C LEU A 517 17.32 -8.44 -11.50
N GLY A 518 18.03 -8.23 -10.38
CA GLY A 518 17.93 -9.08 -9.20
C GLY A 518 16.51 -9.11 -8.64
N TRP A 519 15.80 -7.98 -8.67
CA TRP A 519 14.41 -7.87 -8.23
C TRP A 519 13.41 -8.62 -9.12
N ILE A 520 13.61 -8.58 -10.44
CA ILE A 520 12.76 -9.26 -11.42
C ILE A 520 12.96 -10.79 -11.41
N GLU A 521 14.16 -11.26 -11.05
CA GLU A 521 14.52 -12.70 -10.96
C GLU A 521 14.45 -13.46 -12.30
N ASP A 522 14.76 -12.79 -13.41
CA ASP A 522 14.76 -13.42 -14.74
C ASP A 522 16.13 -14.08 -15.06
N ASP A 523 16.08 -15.37 -15.37
CA ASP A 523 17.25 -16.20 -15.71
C ASP A 523 18.04 -15.69 -16.93
N SER A 524 17.41 -14.96 -17.85
CA SER A 524 18.09 -14.41 -19.03
C SER A 524 19.15 -13.35 -18.67
N ALA A 525 19.06 -12.73 -17.49
CA ALA A 525 20.02 -11.74 -17.01
C ALA A 525 21.32 -12.35 -16.47
N VAL A 526 21.33 -13.66 -16.15
CA VAL A 526 22.43 -14.32 -15.42
C VAL A 526 23.78 -14.17 -16.12
N THR A 527 23.83 -14.40 -17.44
CA THR A 527 25.09 -14.29 -18.18
C THR A 527 25.67 -12.88 -18.14
N SER A 528 24.81 -11.87 -18.29
CA SER A 528 25.23 -10.46 -18.25
C SER A 528 25.67 -10.05 -16.84
N LEU A 529 24.94 -10.45 -15.81
CA LEU A 529 25.30 -10.19 -14.40
C LEU A 529 26.61 -10.88 -14.01
N VAL A 530 26.88 -12.09 -14.51
CA VAL A 530 28.17 -12.76 -14.32
C VAL A 530 29.32 -11.95 -14.93
N TRP A 531 29.11 -11.27 -16.06
CA TRP A 531 30.10 -10.36 -16.62
C TRP A 531 30.26 -9.10 -15.77
N THR A 532 29.17 -8.58 -15.21
CA THR A 532 29.17 -7.43 -14.29
C THR A 532 29.94 -7.69 -12.99
N LEU A 533 30.19 -8.94 -12.60
CA LEU A 533 31.09 -9.25 -11.48
C LEU A 533 32.56 -8.82 -11.70
N LYS A 534 32.91 -8.46 -12.94
CA LYS A 534 34.25 -7.94 -13.31
C LYS A 534 34.27 -6.43 -13.47
N ASP A 535 33.21 -5.74 -13.04
CA ASP A 535 33.15 -4.28 -13.09
C ASP A 535 34.27 -3.64 -12.27
N GLU A 536 34.66 -2.43 -12.66
CA GLU A 536 35.68 -1.64 -11.95
C GLU A 536 35.15 -1.04 -10.65
N ASP A 537 33.84 -0.77 -10.58
CA ASP A 537 33.20 -0.19 -9.40
C ASP A 537 32.78 -1.29 -8.40
N PRO A 538 33.28 -1.25 -7.14
CA PRO A 538 32.95 -2.26 -6.15
C PRO A 538 31.46 -2.37 -5.78
N SER A 539 30.70 -1.26 -5.86
CA SER A 539 29.26 -1.24 -5.56
C SER A 539 28.47 -1.96 -6.66
N VAL A 540 28.87 -1.78 -7.92
CA VAL A 540 28.31 -2.53 -9.05
C VAL A 540 28.57 -4.04 -8.90
N VAL A 541 29.80 -4.42 -8.53
CA VAL A 541 30.16 -5.83 -8.32
C VAL A 541 29.38 -6.45 -7.16
N SER A 542 29.30 -5.76 -6.01
CA SER A 542 28.58 -6.26 -4.83
C SER A 542 27.08 -6.42 -5.11
N THR A 543 26.49 -5.50 -5.89
CA THR A 543 25.08 -5.55 -6.29
C THR A 543 24.82 -6.66 -7.31
N ALA A 544 25.72 -6.89 -8.26
CA ALA A 544 25.61 -8.00 -9.21
C ALA A 544 25.73 -9.36 -8.52
N ALA A 545 26.61 -9.50 -7.53
CA ALA A 545 26.71 -10.72 -6.72
C ALA A 545 25.39 -11.02 -5.99
N TRP A 546 24.82 -9.99 -5.35
CA TRP A 546 23.51 -10.08 -4.71
C TRP A 546 22.40 -10.48 -5.70
N ALA A 547 22.34 -9.83 -6.87
CA ALA A 547 21.35 -10.10 -7.91
C ALA A 547 21.43 -11.54 -8.48
N LEU A 548 22.63 -12.11 -8.57
CA LEU A 548 22.80 -13.52 -8.99
C LEU A 548 22.30 -14.50 -7.93
N GLY A 549 22.55 -14.22 -6.65
CA GLY A 549 22.02 -15.01 -5.53
C GLY A 549 20.50 -15.01 -5.47
N ARG A 550 19.90 -13.85 -5.73
CA ARG A 550 18.46 -13.62 -5.90
C ARG A 550 17.84 -14.51 -6.97
N ILE A 551 18.37 -14.43 -8.19
CA ILE A 551 17.88 -15.21 -9.34
C ILE A 551 18.00 -16.71 -9.06
N GLY A 552 19.03 -17.13 -8.31
CA GLY A 552 19.14 -18.51 -7.86
C GLY A 552 19.72 -19.47 -8.91
N ASN A 553 20.20 -18.94 -10.05
CA ASN A 553 20.67 -19.77 -11.14
C ASN A 553 22.06 -20.37 -10.85
N THR A 554 22.15 -21.70 -10.83
CA THR A 554 23.39 -22.43 -10.53
C THR A 554 24.56 -22.13 -11.48
N LYS A 555 24.30 -21.61 -12.68
CA LYS A 555 25.36 -21.18 -13.63
C LYS A 555 26.23 -20.04 -13.08
N ALA A 556 25.73 -19.27 -12.12
CA ALA A 556 26.46 -18.18 -11.48
C ALA A 556 27.51 -18.65 -10.45
N LEU A 557 27.37 -19.88 -9.92
CA LEU A 557 28.19 -20.38 -8.80
C LEU A 557 29.70 -20.32 -9.05
N PRO A 558 30.24 -20.71 -10.24
CA PRO A 558 31.69 -20.64 -10.46
C PRO A 558 32.22 -19.20 -10.37
N ALA A 559 31.44 -18.23 -10.86
CA ALA A 559 31.83 -16.82 -10.85
C ALA A 559 31.74 -16.23 -9.43
N LEU A 560 30.66 -16.53 -8.69
CA LEU A 560 30.51 -16.10 -7.29
C LEU A 560 31.63 -16.67 -6.39
N LYS A 561 31.98 -17.95 -6.55
CA LYS A 561 33.07 -18.58 -5.77
C LYS A 561 34.41 -17.86 -5.93
N SER A 562 34.67 -17.25 -7.09
CA SER A 562 35.89 -16.47 -7.31
C SER A 562 35.98 -15.20 -6.44
N LEU A 563 34.85 -14.74 -5.87
CA LEU A 563 34.73 -13.54 -5.05
C LEU A 563 34.75 -13.82 -3.53
N GLU A 564 34.76 -15.08 -3.09
CA GLU A 564 34.78 -15.46 -1.65
C GLU A 564 36.01 -14.91 -0.90
N ASN A 565 37.11 -14.65 -1.61
CA ASN A 565 38.34 -14.09 -1.04
C ASN A 565 38.57 -12.63 -1.46
N ASN A 566 37.51 -11.92 -1.89
CA ASN A 566 37.63 -10.52 -2.28
C ASN A 566 38.02 -9.65 -1.07
N LYS A 567 38.88 -8.66 -1.31
CA LYS A 567 39.35 -7.71 -0.29
C LYS A 567 38.22 -6.79 0.20
N ASN A 568 37.27 -6.45 -0.68
CA ASN A 568 36.10 -5.67 -0.32
C ASN A 568 35.11 -6.57 0.45
N ASN A 569 34.71 -6.14 1.64
CA ASN A 569 33.85 -6.91 2.53
C ASN A 569 32.45 -7.12 1.93
N ASP A 570 31.85 -6.08 1.34
CA ASP A 570 30.49 -6.15 0.78
C ASP A 570 30.42 -7.13 -0.39
N ILE A 571 31.43 -7.13 -1.27
CA ILE A 571 31.53 -8.08 -2.38
C ILE A 571 31.63 -9.52 -1.85
N ARG A 572 32.50 -9.72 -0.85
CA ARG A 572 32.73 -11.03 -0.24
C ARG A 572 31.46 -11.56 0.44
N GLU A 573 30.83 -10.75 1.27
CA GLU A 573 29.62 -11.11 2.01
C GLU A 573 28.45 -11.42 1.07
N ASN A 574 28.17 -10.54 0.10
CA ASN A 574 27.09 -10.78 -0.86
C ASN A 574 27.36 -12.00 -1.74
N SER A 575 28.62 -12.30 -2.06
CA SER A 575 28.96 -13.51 -2.83
C SER A 575 28.71 -14.79 -2.04
N ILE A 576 29.14 -14.83 -0.77
CA ILE A 576 28.91 -15.98 0.11
C ILE A 576 27.41 -16.21 0.31
N GLU A 577 26.65 -15.15 0.63
CA GLU A 577 25.20 -15.21 0.79
C GLU A 577 24.50 -15.68 -0.49
N ALA A 578 24.94 -15.20 -1.65
CA ALA A 578 24.41 -15.62 -2.94
C ALA A 578 24.64 -17.12 -3.21
N ILE A 579 25.84 -17.63 -2.89
CA ILE A 579 26.17 -19.06 -3.04
C ILE A 579 25.30 -19.91 -2.11
N GLU A 580 25.22 -19.55 -0.83
CA GLU A 580 24.40 -20.26 0.16
C GLU A 580 22.94 -20.34 -0.27
N ARG A 581 22.41 -19.22 -0.78
CA ARG A 581 21.03 -19.14 -1.26
C ARG A 581 20.77 -20.01 -2.47
N ILE A 582 21.65 -19.99 -3.47
CA ILE A 582 21.54 -20.85 -4.67
C ILE A 582 21.57 -22.33 -4.27
N LEU A 583 22.45 -22.71 -3.36
CA LEU A 583 22.58 -24.10 -2.90
C LEU A 583 21.36 -24.55 -2.10
N THR A 584 20.86 -23.71 -1.19
CA THR A 584 19.66 -24.00 -0.38
C THR A 584 18.44 -24.22 -1.26
N ASN A 585 18.22 -23.37 -2.27
CA ASN A 585 17.08 -23.49 -3.20
C ASN A 585 17.14 -24.77 -4.05
N LYS A 586 18.34 -25.24 -4.38
CA LYS A 586 18.55 -26.50 -5.12
C LYS A 586 18.15 -27.71 -4.26
N GLU A 587 18.51 -27.71 -2.98
CA GLU A 587 18.19 -28.80 -2.06
C GLU A 587 16.69 -28.92 -1.78
N THR A 588 15.97 -27.79 -1.68
CA THR A 588 14.51 -27.79 -1.54
C THR A 588 13.80 -28.26 -2.82
N ALA A 589 14.24 -27.83 -3.99
CA ALA A 589 13.67 -28.27 -5.27
C ALA A 589 13.88 -29.76 -5.58
N GLN A 590 14.90 -30.40 -4.99
CA GLN A 590 15.13 -31.85 -5.11
C GLN A 590 14.31 -32.68 -4.11
N LYS A 591 13.70 -32.04 -3.10
CA LYS A 591 12.89 -32.70 -2.05
C LYS A 591 11.37 -32.54 -2.26
N SER A 592 10.95 -31.61 -3.12
CA SER A 592 9.56 -31.42 -3.60
C SER A 592 9.29 -32.24 -4.86
#